data_AF-A0A3C0FNZ3-F1
#
_entry.id   AF-A0A3C0FNZ3-F1
#
_cell.length_a   1.000
_cell.length_b   1.000
_cell.length_c   1.000
_cell.angle_alpha   90.00
_cell.angle_beta   90.00
_cell.angle_gamma   90.00
#
_symmetry.space_group_name_H-M   'P 1'
#
loop_
_entity.id
_entity.type
_entity.pdbx_description
1 polymer ?
#
loop_
_entity_poly.entity_id
_entity_poly.type
_entity_poly.pdbx_seq_one_letter_code
_entity_poly.pdbx_strand_id
1 'polypeptide(L)'
;RITEVLGNINEPKSISLVSIHARGIPFEFPPEVELQARESKATPLGKRTDLRDIPLVTIDGADARDFDDAVWAEADPDPANEGGWHIMVAIA
;
A
#
# COMPACT_ATOMS: atom_id res chain seq x y z
N ARG A 1 17.56 25.52 25.46
CA ARG A 1 18.58 25.31 24.39
C ARG A 1 17.83 24.92 23.13
N ILE A 2 18.11 25.55 21.99
CA ILE A 2 17.51 25.16 20.70
C ILE A 2 18.15 23.86 20.25
N THR A 3 17.34 22.87 19.85
CA THR A 3 17.79 21.55 19.37
C THR A 3 17.65 21.39 17.87
N GLU A 4 16.73 22.11 17.22
CA GLU A 4 16.47 22.06 15.78
C GLU A 4 15.86 23.38 15.28
N VAL A 5 16.07 23.71 14.00
CA VAL A 5 15.47 24.86 13.30
C VAL A 5 14.75 24.35 12.05
N LEU A 6 13.42 24.40 12.06
CA LEU A 6 12.55 23.76 11.06
C LEU A 6 12.32 24.57 9.76
N GLY A 7 12.95 25.73 9.62
CA GLY A 7 12.83 26.60 8.42
C GLY A 7 11.79 27.71 8.55
N ASN A 8 11.40 28.30 7.41
CA ASN A 8 10.44 29.40 7.37
C ASN A 8 9.00 28.87 7.52
N ILE A 9 8.19 29.50 8.38
CA ILE A 9 6.80 29.09 8.65
C ILE A 9 5.90 29.08 7.41
N ASN A 10 6.23 29.87 6.39
CA ASN A 10 5.45 29.96 5.15
C ASN A 10 5.76 28.85 4.13
N GLU A 11 6.71 27.95 4.43
CA GLU A 11 7.01 26.82 3.56
C GLU A 11 6.14 25.60 3.92
N PRO A 12 5.54 24.90 2.94
CA PRO A 12 4.68 23.73 3.19
C PRO A 12 5.34 22.64 4.05
N LYS A 13 6.66 22.47 3.91
CA LYS A 13 7.46 21.52 4.69
C LYS A 13 7.44 21.86 6.19
N SER A 14 7.62 23.13 6.53
CA SER A 14 7.67 23.59 7.93
C SER A 14 6.33 23.38 8.63
N ILE A 15 5.22 23.67 7.96
CA ILE A 15 3.86 23.46 8.49
C ILE A 15 3.63 21.98 8.82
N SER A 16 4.08 21.10 7.93
CA SER A 16 3.98 19.65 8.12
C SER A 16 4.82 19.18 9.31
N LEU A 17 6.08 19.60 9.39
CA LEU A 17 6.99 19.23 10.49
C LEU A 17 6.52 19.74 11.85
N VAL A 18 5.96 20.95 11.92
CA VAL A 18 5.34 21.49 13.14
C VAL A 18 4.17 20.61 13.58
N SER A 19 3.31 20.20 12.64
CA SER A 19 2.14 19.35 12.94
C SER A 19 2.56 17.96 13.44
N ILE A 20 3.57 17.36 12.80
CA ILE A 20 4.17 16.10 13.19
C ILE A 20 4.70 16.19 14.63
N HIS A 21 5.53 17.21 14.92
CA HIS A 21 6.10 17.41 16.25
C HIS A 21 5.04 17.70 17.32
N ALA A 22 4.08 18.58 17.03
CA ALA A 22 3.04 18.97 17.98
C ALA A 22 2.12 17.80 18.36
N ARG A 23 1.99 16.80 17.50
CA ARG A 23 1.20 15.58 17.73
C ARG A 23 2.05 14.37 18.12
N GLY A 24 3.38 14.51 18.17
CA GLY A 24 4.30 13.42 18.47
C GLY A 24 4.19 12.26 17.48
N ILE A 25 3.93 12.54 16.19
CA ILE A 25 3.81 11.51 15.16
C ILE A 25 5.22 11.03 14.81
N PRO A 26 5.53 9.73 14.95
CA PRO A 26 6.80 9.19 14.48
C PRO A 26 6.89 9.31 12.95
N PHE A 27 7.99 9.88 12.45
CA PHE A 27 8.19 10.11 11.02
C PHE A 27 9.55 9.62 10.50
N GLU A 28 10.44 9.20 11.39
CA GLU A 28 11.72 8.58 11.05
C GLU A 28 11.62 7.07 11.30
N PHE A 29 12.11 6.28 10.35
CA PHE A 29 12.26 4.85 10.54
C PHE A 29 13.57 4.55 11.28
N PRO A 30 13.57 3.64 12.26
CA PRO A 30 14.81 3.18 12.89
C PRO A 30 15.79 2.59 11.86
N PRO A 31 17.11 2.77 12.01
CA PRO A 31 18.10 2.28 11.05
C PRO A 31 18.00 0.78 10.75
N GLU A 32 17.64 -0.04 11.73
CA GLU A 32 17.43 -1.47 11.58
C GLU A 32 16.21 -1.82 10.70
N VAL A 33 15.16 -0.99 10.74
CA VAL A 33 13.96 -1.15 9.90
C VAL A 33 14.30 -0.81 8.45
N GLU A 34 15.05 0.28 8.22
CA GLU A 34 15.53 0.60 6.88
C GLU A 34 16.41 -0.50 6.30
N LEU A 35 17.32 -1.06 7.11
CA LEU A 35 18.20 -2.13 6.67
C LEU A 35 17.38 -3.37 6.29
N GLN A 36 16.44 -3.78 7.13
CA GLN A 36 15.57 -4.91 6.86
C GLN A 36 14.75 -4.72 5.57
N ALA A 37 14.21 -3.52 5.35
CA ALA A 37 13.45 -3.20 4.14
C ALA A 37 14.32 -3.30 2.87
N ARG A 38 15.55 -2.77 2.92
CA ARG A 38 16.51 -2.83 1.79
C ARG A 38 16.95 -4.25 1.45
N GLU A 39 17.05 -5.12 2.45
CA GLU A 39 17.44 -6.53 2.27
C GLU A 39 16.26 -7.44 1.92
N SER A 40 15.02 -6.94 1.98
CA SER A 40 13.83 -7.71 1.67
C SER A 40 13.83 -8.22 0.21
N LYS A 41 13.26 -9.40 0.01
CA LYS A 41 13.15 -10.05 -1.30
C LYS A 41 11.70 -10.41 -1.56
N ALA A 42 11.36 -10.53 -2.84
CA ALA A 42 10.04 -10.99 -3.25
C ALA A 42 9.69 -12.34 -2.62
N THR A 43 8.46 -12.45 -2.10
CA THR A 43 7.96 -13.68 -1.50
C THR A 43 7.83 -14.78 -2.57
N PRO A 44 8.42 -15.96 -2.37
CA PRO A 44 8.25 -17.07 -3.31
C PRO A 44 6.81 -17.62 -3.25
N LEU A 45 6.34 -18.24 -4.34
CA LEU A 45 5.00 -18.85 -4.40
C LEU A 45 4.77 -19.90 -3.30
N GLY A 46 5.77 -20.75 -3.04
CA GLY A 46 5.70 -21.74 -1.96
C GLY A 46 4.52 -22.70 -2.11
N LYS A 47 3.61 -22.69 -1.13
CA LYS A 47 2.37 -23.51 -1.11
C LYS A 47 1.11 -22.71 -1.48
N ARG A 48 1.25 -21.48 -1.96
CA ARG A 48 0.13 -20.61 -2.32
C ARG A 48 -0.51 -21.11 -3.61
N THR A 49 -1.82 -20.91 -3.73
CA THR A 49 -2.52 -21.07 -5.01
C THR A 49 -1.92 -20.09 -6.02
N ASP A 50 -1.61 -20.59 -7.21
CA ASP A 50 -1.10 -19.75 -8.28
C ASP A 50 -2.27 -19.10 -9.04
N LEU A 51 -2.35 -17.77 -8.97
CA LEU A 51 -3.42 -16.98 -9.59
C LEU A 51 -2.86 -16.03 -10.66
N ARG A 52 -1.60 -16.20 -11.08
CA ARG A 52 -0.91 -15.28 -12.00
C ARG A 52 -1.54 -15.22 -13.40
N ASP A 53 -2.31 -16.23 -13.79
CA ASP A 53 -3.04 -16.27 -15.07
C ASP A 53 -4.40 -15.55 -15.02
N ILE A 54 -4.87 -15.17 -13.82
CA ILE A 54 -6.10 -14.38 -13.66
C ILE A 54 -5.76 -12.92 -13.92
N PRO A 55 -6.46 -12.22 -14.84
CA PRO A 55 -6.17 -10.84 -15.19
C PRO A 55 -6.74 -9.88 -14.13
N LEU A 56 -6.22 -9.97 -12.91
CA LEU A 56 -6.49 -9.04 -11.82
C LEU A 56 -6.02 -7.63 -12.23
N VAL A 57 -6.82 -6.62 -11.86
CA VAL A 57 -6.50 -5.19 -12.06
C VAL A 57 -6.62 -4.43 -10.76
N THR A 58 -5.85 -3.35 -10.63
CA THR A 58 -5.99 -2.35 -9.55
C THR A 58 -6.60 -1.08 -10.13
N ILE A 59 -7.36 -0.33 -9.31
CA ILE A 59 -8.04 0.91 -9.73
C ILE A 59 -7.81 1.97 -8.67
N ASP A 60 -6.79 2.79 -8.89
CA ASP A 60 -6.25 3.69 -7.88
C ASP A 60 -6.18 5.15 -8.37
N GLY A 61 -5.94 6.07 -7.44
CA GLY A 61 -5.61 7.45 -7.78
C GLY A 61 -4.27 7.55 -8.53
N ALA A 62 -4.13 8.53 -9.43
CA ALA A 62 -2.94 8.67 -10.30
C ALA A 62 -1.61 8.78 -9.54
N ASP A 63 -1.64 9.31 -8.32
CA ASP A 63 -0.47 9.53 -7.47
C ASP A 63 -0.23 8.39 -6.46
N ALA A 64 -1.11 7.39 -6.38
CA ALA A 64 -0.95 6.24 -5.50
C ALA A 64 0.24 5.38 -5.91
N ARG A 65 0.90 4.75 -4.93
CA ARG A 65 2.10 3.91 -5.14
C ARG A 65 2.05 2.58 -4.37
N ASP A 66 1.04 2.45 -3.52
CA ASP A 66 0.77 1.40 -2.54
C ASP A 66 -0.54 0.69 -2.93
N PHE A 67 -0.47 -0.13 -3.97
CA PHE A 67 -1.62 -0.88 -4.47
C PHE A 67 -1.83 -2.15 -3.63
N ASP A 68 -2.69 -2.05 -2.63
CA ASP A 68 -2.90 -3.13 -1.64
C ASP A 68 -4.03 -4.10 -2.02
N ASP A 69 -4.81 -3.77 -3.05
CA ASP A 69 -5.90 -4.61 -3.54
C ASP A 69 -5.92 -4.75 -5.07
N ALA A 70 -6.45 -5.88 -5.54
CA ALA A 70 -6.73 -6.13 -6.95
C ALA A 70 -8.04 -6.90 -7.11
N VAL A 71 -8.75 -6.64 -8.20
CA VAL A 71 -10.08 -7.22 -8.46
C VAL A 71 -10.16 -7.89 -9.81
N TRP A 72 -11.02 -8.90 -9.89
CA TRP A 72 -11.45 -9.54 -11.12
C TRP A 72 -12.86 -10.10 -10.96
N ALA A 73 -13.63 -10.15 -12.05
CA ALA A 73 -14.94 -10.76 -12.06
C ALA A 73 -15.28 -11.37 -13.42
N GLU A 74 -16.07 -12.44 -13.40
CA GLU A 74 -16.69 -13.05 -14.58
C GLU A 74 -18.13 -13.48 -14.27
N ALA A 75 -18.94 -13.65 -15.31
CA ALA A 75 -20.25 -14.28 -15.15
C ALA A 75 -20.06 -15.74 -14.70
N ASP A 76 -20.87 -16.17 -13.73
CA ASP A 76 -20.87 -17.55 -13.26
C ASP A 76 -21.47 -18.45 -14.37
N PRO A 77 -20.73 -19.46 -14.87
CA PRO A 77 -21.22 -20.36 -15.90
C PRO A 77 -22.18 -21.44 -15.37
N ASP A 78 -22.39 -21.56 -14.05
CA ASP A 78 -23.28 -22.57 -13.46
C ASP A 78 -24.75 -22.34 -13.88
N PRO A 79 -25.38 -23.29 -14.61
CA PRO A 79 -26.79 -23.19 -15.00
C PRO A 79 -27.76 -23.12 -13.82
N ALA A 80 -27.35 -23.55 -12.62
CA ALA A 80 -28.15 -23.45 -11.41
C ALA A 80 -28.14 -22.03 -10.81
N ASN A 81 -27.25 -21.15 -11.28
CA ASN A 81 -27.06 -19.80 -10.78
C ASN A 81 -27.20 -18.76 -11.91
N GLU A 82 -28.36 -18.73 -12.55
CA GLU A 82 -28.62 -17.83 -13.68
C GLU A 82 -28.42 -16.34 -13.28
N GLY A 83 -27.50 -15.66 -13.98
CA GLY A 83 -27.13 -14.28 -13.70
C GLY A 83 -26.12 -14.09 -12.57
N GLY A 84 -25.57 -15.18 -12.03
CA GLY A 84 -24.51 -15.16 -11.02
C GLY A 84 -23.18 -14.61 -11.53
N TRP A 85 -22.28 -14.32 -10.60
CA TRP A 85 -20.93 -13.83 -10.87
C TRP A 85 -19.92 -14.48 -9.94
N HIS A 86 -18.74 -14.77 -10.47
CA HIS A 86 -17.54 -14.98 -9.67
C HIS A 86 -16.82 -13.66 -9.49
N ILE A 87 -16.42 -13.37 -8.26
CA ILE A 87 -15.66 -12.17 -7.92
C ILE A 87 -14.45 -12.59 -7.10
N MET A 88 -13.30 -12.03 -7.45
CA MET A 88 -12.07 -12.15 -6.69
C MET A 88 -11.64 -10.78 -6.21
N VAL A 89 -11.30 -10.71 -4.91
CA VAL A 89 -10.62 -9.57 -4.29
C VAL A 89 -9.34 -10.11 -3.68
N ALA A 90 -8.20 -9.74 -4.26
CA ALA A 90 -6.88 -10.10 -3.79
C ALA A 90 -6.32 -8.94 -2.95
N ILE A 91 -5.74 -9.25 -1.78
CA ILE A 91 -5.16 -8.28 -0.84
C ILE A 91 -3.67 -8.63 -0.64
N ALA A 92 -2.82 -7.61 -0.53
CA ALA A 92 -1.36 -7.72 -0.35
C ALA A 92 -0.93 -8.53 0.89
#